data_AF-J9RHM7-F1
#
_entry.id   AF-J9RHM7-F1
#
_cell.length_a   1.000
_cell.length_b   1.000
_cell.length_c   1.000
_cell.angle_alpha   90.00
_cell.angle_beta   90.00
_cell.angle_gamma   90.00
#
_symmetry.space_group_name_H-M   'P 1'
#
loop_
_entity.id
_entity.type
_entity.pdbx_description
1 polymer ?
#
loop_
_entity_poly.entity_id
_entity_poly.type
_entity_poly.pdbx_seq_one_letter_code
_entity_poly.pdbx_strand_id
1 'polypeptide(L)'
;MDWATFVSIIGALGVGSILTQHFASGRDRRQVRAEVLDRLEEVETKRWAGDGGVRLEDFIAAIHRFETAALIARIPREAVRQYIFYAFAANSRSRANVEDDRDDGFFDPDTSGGIDAEFADAVRDEANEIAGLVWTPLRSRLGLSKRLRTRHLAAVQHIPARSLQHAESAFGPLARA
;
A
#
# COMPACT_ATOMS: atom_id res chain seq x y z
N MET A 1 48.38 10.73 14.52
CA MET A 1 47.12 11.32 15.01
C MET A 1 46.47 10.24 15.86
N ASP A 2 46.31 10.50 17.15
CA ASP A 2 45.95 9.48 18.14
C ASP A 2 44.42 9.26 18.14
N TRP A 3 44.01 8.00 18.10
CA TRP A 3 42.62 7.55 18.14
C TRP A 3 41.91 8.08 19.40
N ALA A 4 42.66 8.25 20.49
CA ALA A 4 42.18 8.85 21.73
C ALA A 4 41.71 10.31 21.56
N THR A 5 42.31 11.08 20.65
CA THR A 5 41.89 12.47 20.37
C THR A 5 40.58 12.51 19.58
N PHE A 6 40.36 11.56 18.66
CA PHE A 6 39.13 11.46 17.87
C PHE A 6 37.91 11.08 18.74
N VAL A 7 38.11 10.16 19.70
CA VAL A 7 37.08 9.75 20.67
C VAL A 7 36.74 10.90 21.65
N SER A 8 37.73 11.70 22.03
CA SER A 8 37.52 12.81 22.98
C SER A 8 36.76 14.00 22.37
N ILE A 9 36.99 14.27 21.07
CA ILE A 9 36.26 15.32 20.34
C ILE A 9 34.78 14.93 20.13
N ILE A 10 34.49 13.66 19.90
CA ILE A 10 33.12 13.15 19.78
C ILE A 10 32.43 13.07 21.15
N GLY A 11 33.16 12.77 22.22
CA GLY A 11 32.63 12.74 23.58
C GLY A 11 32.22 14.11 24.14
N ALA A 12 32.89 15.19 23.75
CA ALA A 12 32.70 16.52 24.32
C ALA A 12 31.60 17.38 23.66
N LEU A 13 31.06 16.98 22.49
CA LEU A 13 30.16 17.83 21.67
C LEU A 13 28.76 17.25 21.40
N GLY A 14 28.18 16.44 22.31
CA GLY A 14 26.72 16.26 22.34
C GLY A 14 26.16 14.91 21.86
N VAL A 15 26.89 13.81 22.04
CA VAL A 15 26.34 12.45 21.80
C VAL A 15 25.36 12.01 22.91
N GLY A 16 25.32 12.73 24.03
CA GLY A 16 24.37 12.48 25.12
C GLY A 16 22.90 12.77 24.81
N SER A 17 22.57 13.52 23.75
CA SER A 17 21.18 13.86 23.39
C SER A 17 20.57 12.94 22.32
N ILE A 18 21.39 12.33 21.46
CA ILE A 18 20.93 11.47 20.36
C ILE A 18 20.53 10.07 20.85
N LEU A 19 21.19 9.57 21.90
CA LEU A 19 20.93 8.22 22.42
C LEU A 19 19.61 8.14 23.21
N THR A 20 19.21 9.21 23.91
CA THR A 20 17.95 9.27 24.66
C THR A 20 16.73 9.34 23.72
N GLN A 21 16.85 10.01 22.57
CA GLN A 21 15.80 10.05 21.54
C GLN A 21 15.64 8.71 20.80
N HIS A 22 16.64 7.83 20.85
CA HIS A 22 16.60 6.53 20.16
C HIS A 22 15.73 5.49 20.88
N PHE A 23 15.62 5.56 22.21
CA PHE A 23 14.82 4.60 22.99
C PHE A 23 13.36 5.02 23.19
N ALA A 24 13.05 6.31 23.29
CA ALA A 24 11.66 6.79 23.25
C ALA A 24 10.99 6.54 21.89
N SER A 25 11.76 6.60 20.79
CA SER A 25 11.29 6.39 19.42
C SER A 25 10.88 4.93 19.10
N GLY A 26 11.25 3.95 19.93
CA GLY A 26 10.96 2.54 19.65
C GLY A 26 9.47 2.20 19.71
N ARG A 27 8.74 2.77 20.68
CA ARG A 27 7.29 2.57 20.83
C ARG A 27 6.52 3.32 19.74
N ASP A 28 6.88 4.57 19.47
CA ASP A 28 6.27 5.38 18.41
C ASP A 28 6.43 4.73 17.03
N ARG A 29 7.59 4.15 16.72
CA ARG A 29 7.80 3.44 15.45
C ARG A 29 6.91 2.22 15.31
N ARG A 30 6.71 1.44 16.39
CA ARG A 30 5.83 0.27 16.35
C ARG A 30 4.37 0.68 16.19
N GLN A 31 3.95 1.75 16.86
CA GLN A 31 2.60 2.29 16.75
C GLN A 31 2.31 2.82 15.35
N VAL A 32 3.22 3.60 14.76
CA VAL A 32 3.09 4.09 13.38
C VAL A 32 3.06 2.94 12.37
N ARG A 33 3.84 1.87 12.60
CA ARG A 33 3.80 0.67 11.76
C ARG A 33 2.48 -0.08 11.86
N ALA A 34 1.97 -0.26 13.07
CA ALA A 34 0.67 -0.89 13.30
C ALA A 34 -0.43 -0.07 12.63
N GLU A 35 -0.41 1.26 12.78
CA GLU A 35 -1.38 2.15 12.15
C GLU A 35 -1.41 1.99 10.62
N VAL A 36 -0.25 1.88 9.96
CA VAL A 36 -0.24 1.62 8.50
C VAL A 36 -0.91 0.30 8.17
N LEU A 37 -0.64 -0.77 8.92
CA LEU A 37 -1.21 -2.09 8.65
C LEU A 37 -2.72 -2.10 8.91
N ASP A 38 -3.19 -1.44 9.97
CA ASP A 38 -4.61 -1.28 10.25
C ASP A 38 -5.31 -0.51 9.11
N ARG A 39 -4.68 0.55 8.59
CA ARG A 39 -5.21 1.29 7.43
C ARG A 39 -5.17 0.49 6.14
N LEU A 40 -4.16 -0.36 5.96
CA LEU A 40 -4.05 -1.25 4.81
C LEU A 40 -5.18 -2.29 4.83
N GLU A 41 -5.42 -2.92 5.99
CA GLU A 41 -6.55 -3.83 6.22
C GLU A 41 -7.89 -3.14 5.96
N GLU A 42 -8.04 -1.89 6.39
CA GLU A 42 -9.24 -1.09 6.13
C GLU A 42 -9.52 -0.91 4.63
N VAL A 43 -8.47 -0.64 3.83
CA VAL A 43 -8.58 -0.53 2.36
C VAL A 43 -8.92 -1.88 1.74
N GLU A 44 -8.23 -2.96 2.15
CA GLU A 44 -8.46 -4.31 1.64
C GLU A 44 -9.87 -4.82 1.93
N THR A 45 -10.41 -4.50 3.10
CA THR A 45 -11.79 -4.86 3.47
C THR A 45 -12.80 -4.09 2.62
N LYS A 46 -12.59 -2.78 2.45
CA LYS A 46 -13.53 -1.90 1.74
C LYS A 46 -13.45 -1.94 0.22
N ARG A 47 -12.43 -2.58 -0.35
CA ARG A 47 -12.32 -2.67 -1.81
C ARG A 47 -13.39 -3.57 -2.43
N TRP A 48 -13.95 -4.51 -1.67
CA TRP A 48 -14.93 -5.47 -2.18
C TRP A 48 -16.33 -4.85 -2.19
N ALA A 49 -17.01 -4.96 -3.34
CA ALA A 49 -18.36 -4.42 -3.54
C ALA A 49 -19.49 -5.39 -3.17
N GLY A 50 -19.18 -6.68 -2.98
CA GLY A 50 -20.15 -7.76 -2.72
C GLY A 50 -20.96 -7.59 -1.43
N ASP A 51 -20.33 -7.07 -0.38
CA ASP A 51 -20.89 -6.93 0.98
C ASP A 51 -22.03 -5.89 1.09
N GLY A 52 -22.49 -5.33 -0.04
CA GLY A 52 -23.74 -4.56 -0.17
C GLY A 52 -23.79 -3.19 0.55
N GLY A 53 -22.93 -2.95 1.54
CA GLY A 53 -22.95 -1.78 2.41
C GLY A 53 -21.80 -0.80 2.21
N VAL A 54 -20.72 -1.20 1.53
CA VAL A 54 -19.54 -0.34 1.36
C VAL A 54 -19.74 0.63 0.19
N ARG A 55 -19.83 1.92 0.50
CA ARG A 55 -19.93 2.96 -0.51
C ARG A 55 -18.57 3.29 -1.10
N LEU A 56 -18.57 3.80 -2.34
CA LEU A 56 -17.33 4.25 -2.99
C LEU A 56 -16.65 5.36 -2.17
N GLU A 57 -17.43 6.23 -1.55
CA GLU A 57 -16.90 7.30 -0.70
C GLU A 57 -16.14 6.74 0.52
N ASP A 58 -16.62 5.64 1.11
CA ASP A 58 -15.97 5.00 2.27
C ASP A 58 -14.64 4.36 1.89
N PHE A 59 -14.57 3.80 0.68
CA PHE A 59 -13.34 3.25 0.11
C PHE A 59 -12.32 4.34 -0.20
N ILE A 60 -12.74 5.45 -0.83
CA ILE A 60 -11.87 6.61 -1.09
C ILE A 60 -11.36 7.19 0.23
N ALA A 61 -12.22 7.32 1.25
CA ALA A 61 -11.80 7.76 2.57
C ALA A 61 -10.76 6.82 3.21
N ALA A 62 -10.91 5.51 3.05
CA ALA A 62 -9.92 4.54 3.51
C ALA A 62 -8.57 4.69 2.79
N ILE A 63 -8.58 4.90 1.46
CA ILE A 63 -7.36 5.19 0.68
C ILE A 63 -6.64 6.43 1.23
N HIS A 64 -7.35 7.53 1.49
CA HIS A 64 -6.73 8.74 2.01
C HIS A 64 -6.14 8.56 3.42
N ARG A 65 -6.83 7.80 4.28
CA ARG A 65 -6.31 7.45 5.62
C ARG A 65 -5.05 6.60 5.52
N PHE A 66 -5.05 5.62 4.63
CA PHE A 66 -3.87 4.80 4.34
C PHE A 66 -2.70 5.62 3.79
N GLU A 67 -2.93 6.48 2.79
CA GLU A 67 -1.89 7.34 2.21
C GLU A 67 -1.26 8.26 3.28
N THR A 68 -2.10 8.82 4.15
CA THR A 68 -1.65 9.66 5.28
C THR A 68 -0.79 8.86 6.25
N ALA A 69 -1.23 7.67 6.68
CA ALA A 69 -0.46 6.80 7.56
C ALA A 69 0.88 6.38 6.91
N ALA A 70 0.87 6.03 5.63
CA ALA A 70 2.06 5.65 4.87
C ALA A 70 3.05 6.82 4.74
N LEU A 71 2.56 8.05 4.57
CA LEU A 71 3.37 9.26 4.56
C LEU A 71 4.05 9.50 5.91
N ILE A 72 3.30 9.38 7.01
CA ILE A 72 3.83 9.49 8.39
C ILE A 72 4.91 8.43 8.64
N ALA A 73 4.66 7.20 8.20
CA ALA A 73 5.60 6.08 8.30
C ALA A 73 6.79 6.18 7.33
N ARG A 74 6.80 7.19 6.44
CA ARG A 74 7.83 7.39 5.39
C ARG A 74 7.98 6.19 4.47
N ILE A 75 6.87 5.56 4.09
CA ILE A 75 6.85 4.51 3.07
C ILE A 75 7.14 5.16 1.71
N PRO A 76 7.96 4.53 0.84
CA PRO A 76 8.22 5.03 -0.51
C PRO A 76 6.92 5.29 -1.27
N ARG A 77 6.78 6.51 -1.81
CA ARG A 77 5.55 6.97 -2.47
C ARG A 77 5.21 6.14 -3.70
N GLU A 78 6.22 5.59 -4.37
CA GLU A 78 6.06 4.76 -5.56
C GLU A 78 5.31 3.46 -5.22
N ALA A 79 5.66 2.81 -4.12
CA ALA A 79 4.98 1.60 -3.65
C ALA A 79 3.54 1.90 -3.22
N VAL A 80 3.33 2.99 -2.48
CA VAL A 80 2.00 3.42 -2.02
C VAL A 80 1.09 3.71 -3.22
N ARG A 81 1.59 4.45 -4.22
CA ARG A 81 0.83 4.76 -5.44
C ARG A 81 0.49 3.51 -6.24
N GLN A 82 1.44 2.60 -6.42
CA GLN A 82 1.21 1.35 -7.15
C GLN A 82 0.14 0.49 -6.46
N TYR A 83 0.22 0.35 -5.14
CA TYR A 83 -0.81 -0.33 -4.37
C TYR A 83 -2.19 0.33 -4.51
N ILE A 84 -2.29 1.65 -4.30
CA ILE A 84 -3.56 2.40 -4.41
C ILE A 84 -4.17 2.25 -5.80
N PHE A 85 -3.35 2.32 -6.85
CA PHE A 85 -3.78 2.14 -8.24
C PHE A 85 -4.44 0.76 -8.42
N TYR A 86 -3.81 -0.31 -7.93
CA TYR A 86 -4.37 -1.66 -8.03
C TYR A 86 -5.57 -1.89 -7.14
N ALA A 87 -5.57 -1.38 -5.91
CA ALA A 87 -6.72 -1.45 -5.02
C ALA A 87 -7.95 -0.77 -5.65
N PHE A 88 -7.75 0.37 -6.32
CA PHE A 88 -8.82 1.07 -7.02
C PHE A 88 -9.30 0.32 -8.27
N ALA A 89 -8.38 -0.20 -9.09
CA ALA A 89 -8.74 -1.05 -10.22
C ALA A 89 -9.52 -2.31 -9.78
N ALA A 90 -9.12 -2.92 -8.66
CA ALA A 90 -9.80 -4.06 -8.04
C ALA A 90 -11.20 -3.69 -7.56
N ASN A 91 -11.36 -2.56 -6.86
CA ASN A 91 -12.68 -2.06 -6.46
C ASN A 91 -13.57 -1.81 -7.66
N SER A 92 -13.05 -1.16 -8.71
CA SER A 92 -13.81 -0.93 -9.94
C SER A 92 -14.22 -2.24 -10.62
N ARG A 93 -13.36 -3.27 -10.63
CA ARG A 93 -13.72 -4.58 -11.20
C ARG A 93 -14.79 -5.26 -10.35
N SER A 94 -14.63 -5.24 -9.04
CA SER A 94 -15.57 -5.81 -8.08
C SER A 94 -16.96 -5.18 -8.23
N ARG A 95 -17.06 -3.85 -8.32
CA ARG A 95 -18.33 -3.15 -8.57
C ARG A 95 -18.95 -3.51 -9.90
N ALA A 96 -18.16 -3.55 -10.97
CA ALA A 96 -18.66 -3.95 -12.29
C ALA A 96 -19.21 -5.38 -12.26
N ASN A 97 -18.53 -6.32 -11.59
CA ASN A 97 -19.04 -7.68 -11.46
C ASN A 97 -20.34 -7.76 -10.64
N VAL A 98 -20.48 -6.96 -9.57
CA VAL A 98 -21.77 -6.87 -8.85
C VAL A 98 -22.89 -6.32 -9.74
N GLU A 99 -22.59 -5.33 -10.57
CA GLU A 99 -23.56 -4.78 -11.53
C GLU A 99 -23.94 -5.82 -12.58
N ASP A 100 -22.96 -6.50 -13.18
CA ASP A 100 -23.17 -7.59 -14.16
C ASP A 100 -24.05 -8.72 -13.54
N ASP A 101 -23.70 -9.19 -12.34
CA ASP A 101 -24.44 -10.28 -11.67
C ASP A 101 -25.89 -9.88 -11.31
N ARG A 102 -26.13 -8.59 -11.02
CA ARG A 102 -27.48 -8.07 -10.77
C ARG A 102 -28.31 -8.02 -12.04
N ASP A 103 -27.72 -7.58 -13.14
CA ASP A 103 -28.39 -7.51 -14.44
C ASP A 103 -28.72 -8.91 -14.98
N ASP A 104 -27.83 -9.88 -14.74
CA ASP A 104 -28.03 -11.28 -15.14
C ASP A 104 -28.91 -12.08 -14.15
N GLY A 105 -29.24 -11.52 -12.99
CA GLY A 105 -30.10 -12.17 -11.98
C GLY A 105 -29.41 -13.25 -11.14
N PHE A 106 -28.07 -13.29 -11.14
CA PHE A 106 -27.25 -14.22 -10.35
C PHE A 106 -26.63 -13.58 -9.09
N PHE A 107 -27.05 -12.36 -8.74
CA PHE A 107 -26.50 -11.63 -7.59
C PHE A 107 -26.60 -12.44 -6.29
N ASP A 108 -25.44 -12.67 -5.68
CA ASP A 108 -25.28 -13.28 -4.39
C ASP A 108 -24.33 -12.40 -3.56
N PRO A 109 -24.77 -11.83 -2.42
CA PRO A 109 -23.93 -10.99 -1.57
C PRO A 109 -22.60 -11.63 -1.16
N ASP A 110 -22.57 -12.96 -1.03
CA ASP A 110 -21.40 -13.68 -0.54
C ASP A 110 -20.36 -13.97 -1.64
N THR A 111 -20.78 -14.01 -2.91
CA THR A 111 -19.92 -14.41 -4.04
C THR A 111 -19.80 -13.37 -5.15
N SER A 112 -20.77 -12.47 -5.29
CA SER A 112 -20.72 -11.36 -6.23
C SER A 112 -19.66 -10.33 -5.84
N GLY A 113 -19.06 -9.72 -6.85
CA GLY A 113 -17.95 -8.77 -6.67
C GLY A 113 -16.58 -9.42 -6.56
N GLY A 114 -16.48 -10.70 -6.92
CA GLY A 114 -15.21 -11.37 -7.13
C GLY A 114 -14.36 -10.66 -8.20
N ILE A 115 -13.05 -10.82 -8.09
CA ILE A 115 -12.10 -10.46 -9.14
C ILE A 115 -11.35 -11.72 -9.56
N ASP A 116 -10.79 -11.68 -10.76
CA ASP A 116 -9.92 -12.72 -11.30
C ASP A 116 -8.79 -13.07 -10.31
N ALA A 117 -8.45 -14.36 -10.19
CA ALA A 117 -7.54 -14.84 -9.16
C ALA A 117 -6.13 -14.26 -9.34
N GLU A 118 -5.65 -14.19 -10.57
CA GLU A 118 -4.35 -13.64 -10.92
C GLU A 118 -4.29 -12.14 -10.62
N PHE A 119 -5.39 -11.41 -10.86
CA PHE A 119 -5.47 -10.01 -10.45
C PHE A 119 -5.55 -9.85 -8.92
N ALA A 120 -6.30 -10.71 -8.23
CA ALA A 120 -6.35 -10.73 -6.76
C ALA A 120 -4.98 -10.95 -6.14
N ASP A 121 -4.19 -11.87 -6.71
CA ASP A 121 -2.82 -12.15 -6.28
C ASP A 121 -1.89 -10.97 -6.55
N ALA A 122 -2.02 -10.28 -7.69
CA ALA A 122 -1.26 -9.06 -7.95
C ALA A 122 -1.53 -7.96 -6.92
N VAL A 123 -2.80 -7.74 -6.52
CA VAL A 123 -3.13 -6.74 -5.49
C VAL A 123 -2.61 -7.18 -4.12
N ARG A 124 -2.74 -8.48 -3.79
CA ARG A 124 -2.22 -9.07 -2.56
C ARG A 124 -0.70 -8.95 -2.45
N ASP A 125 0.03 -9.17 -3.54
CA ASP A 125 1.48 -9.03 -3.58
C ASP A 125 1.94 -7.59 -3.30
N GLU A 126 1.16 -6.60 -3.75
CA GLU A 126 1.43 -5.19 -3.49
C GLU A 126 1.12 -4.81 -2.04
N ALA A 127 0.02 -5.32 -1.47
CA ALA A 127 -0.25 -5.20 -0.03
C ALA A 127 0.87 -5.83 0.81
N ASN A 128 1.38 -7.00 0.40
CA ASN A 128 2.51 -7.66 1.03
C ASN A 128 3.82 -6.85 0.91
N GLU A 129 4.05 -6.15 -0.20
CA GLU A 129 5.20 -5.25 -0.34
C GLU A 129 5.12 -4.08 0.64
N ILE A 130 3.92 -3.48 0.81
CA ILE A 130 3.69 -2.46 1.83
C ILE A 130 3.98 -3.01 3.22
N ALA A 131 3.45 -4.18 3.57
CA ALA A 131 3.72 -4.83 4.85
C ALA A 131 5.23 -5.10 5.04
N GLY A 132 5.93 -5.54 4.00
CA GLY A 132 7.39 -5.72 4.01
C GLY A 132 8.16 -4.42 4.21
N LEU A 133 7.69 -3.31 3.64
CA LEU A 133 8.27 -1.98 3.83
C LEU A 133 8.06 -1.45 5.26
N VAL A 134 6.93 -1.79 5.88
CA VAL A 134 6.61 -1.45 7.28
C VAL A 134 7.58 -2.14 8.25
N TRP A 135 7.83 -3.44 8.06
CA TRP A 135 8.66 -4.24 8.97
C TRP A 135 10.16 -4.09 8.75
N THR A 136 10.62 -4.08 7.49
CA THR A 136 12.06 -4.06 7.14
C THR A 136 12.44 -2.94 6.17
N PRO A 137 12.26 -1.65 6.54
CA PRO A 137 12.31 -0.53 5.59
C PRO A 137 13.63 -0.39 4.83
N LEU A 138 14.78 -0.69 5.44
CA LEU A 138 16.08 -0.55 4.78
C LEU A 138 16.33 -1.67 3.75
N ARG A 139 15.99 -2.91 4.09
CA ARG A 139 16.14 -4.06 3.17
C ARG A 139 15.13 -3.99 2.04
N SER A 140 13.89 -3.63 2.37
CA SER A 140 12.79 -3.54 1.40
C SER A 140 12.95 -2.37 0.44
N ARG A 141 13.75 -1.34 0.75
CA ARG A 141 14.03 -0.24 -0.21
C ARG A 141 15.03 -0.60 -1.29
N LEU A 142 15.94 -1.53 -1.04
CA LEU A 142 16.95 -1.92 -2.03
C LEU A 142 16.28 -2.57 -3.23
N GLY A 143 16.44 -1.99 -4.42
CA GLY A 143 15.85 -2.52 -5.65
C GLY A 143 14.32 -2.42 -5.74
N LEU A 144 13.68 -1.64 -4.86
CA LEU A 144 12.22 -1.48 -4.82
C LEU A 144 11.65 -1.09 -6.18
N SER A 145 12.18 -0.04 -6.81
CA SER A 145 11.70 0.42 -8.12
C SER A 145 11.79 -0.65 -9.20
N LYS A 146 12.84 -1.50 -9.17
CA LYS A 146 12.99 -2.62 -10.10
C LYS A 146 11.94 -3.69 -9.85
N ARG A 147 11.71 -4.07 -8.58
CA ARG A 147 10.68 -5.05 -8.21
C ARG A 147 9.28 -4.58 -8.57
N LEU A 148 8.95 -3.33 -8.20
CA LEU A 148 7.68 -2.69 -8.53
C LEU A 148 7.44 -2.68 -10.04
N ARG A 149 8.46 -2.33 -10.83
CA ARG A 149 8.40 -2.39 -12.30
C ARG A 149 8.15 -3.81 -12.82
N THR A 150 8.92 -4.80 -12.33
CA THR A 150 8.77 -6.18 -12.77
C THR A 150 7.37 -6.72 -12.45
N ARG A 151 6.85 -6.43 -11.26
CA ARG A 151 5.48 -6.79 -10.87
C ARG A 151 4.45 -6.06 -11.72
N HIS A 152 4.64 -4.77 -11.98
CA HIS A 152 3.72 -4.02 -12.82
C HIS A 152 3.59 -4.63 -14.21
N LEU A 153 4.72 -4.95 -14.85
CA LEU A 153 4.73 -5.58 -16.17
C LEU A 153 4.08 -6.97 -16.19
N ALA A 154 4.19 -7.74 -15.10
CA ALA A 154 3.51 -9.03 -14.97
C ALA A 154 2.00 -8.84 -14.74
N ALA A 155 1.62 -7.94 -13.84
CA ALA A 155 0.24 -7.70 -13.43
C ALA A 155 -0.62 -7.10 -14.55
N VAL A 156 -0.07 -6.19 -15.38
CA VAL A 156 -0.82 -5.52 -16.46
C VAL A 156 -1.55 -6.49 -17.40
N GLN A 157 -1.03 -7.70 -17.58
CA GLN A 157 -1.64 -8.72 -18.44
C GLN A 157 -2.95 -9.28 -17.88
N HIS A 158 -3.14 -9.20 -16.56
CA HIS A 158 -4.27 -9.78 -15.84
C HIS A 158 -5.30 -8.72 -15.42
N ILE A 159 -5.00 -7.43 -15.62
CA ILE A 159 -5.91 -6.35 -15.23
C ILE A 159 -6.91 -6.13 -16.36
N PRO A 160 -8.22 -6.20 -16.08
CA PRO A 160 -9.24 -5.86 -17.07
C PRO A 160 -9.04 -4.43 -17.60
N ALA A 161 -9.08 -4.24 -18.92
CA ALA A 161 -8.79 -2.95 -19.55
C ALA A 161 -9.66 -1.80 -19.03
N ARG A 162 -10.95 -2.06 -18.73
CA ARG A 162 -11.87 -1.07 -18.13
C ARG A 162 -11.42 -0.64 -16.74
N SER A 163 -11.02 -1.60 -15.90
CA SER A 163 -10.54 -1.34 -14.54
C SER A 163 -9.24 -0.55 -14.54
N LEU A 164 -8.35 -0.86 -15.49
CA LEU A 164 -7.11 -0.11 -15.72
C LEU A 164 -7.40 1.33 -16.14
N GLN A 165 -8.32 1.53 -17.10
CA GLN A 165 -8.72 2.87 -17.56
C GLN A 165 -9.32 3.71 -16.43
N HIS A 166 -10.12 3.12 -15.53
CA HIS A 166 -10.67 3.82 -14.37
C HIS A 166 -9.59 4.22 -13.36
N ALA A 167 -8.59 3.36 -13.13
CA ALA A 167 -7.47 3.71 -12.26
C ALA A 167 -6.58 4.79 -12.90
N GLU A 168 -6.33 4.73 -14.20
CA GLU A 168 -5.56 5.75 -14.93
C GLU A 168 -6.28 7.10 -14.98
N SER A 169 -7.62 7.12 -15.08
CA SER A 169 -8.37 8.38 -15.05
C SER A 169 -8.38 9.01 -13.65
N ALA A 170 -8.37 8.20 -12.59
CA ALA A 170 -8.38 8.67 -11.21
C ALA A 170 -6.99 9.16 -10.73
N PHE A 171 -5.92 8.42 -11.04
CA PHE A 171 -4.59 8.66 -10.47
C PHE A 171 -3.52 9.03 -11.51
N GLY A 172 -3.88 9.08 -12.79
CA GLY A 172 -2.94 9.14 -13.89
C GLY A 172 -2.33 7.78 -14.21
N PRO A 173 -1.64 7.66 -15.35
CA PRO A 173 -0.90 6.44 -15.66
C PRO A 173 0.19 6.22 -14.61
N LEU A 174 0.30 4.98 -14.11
CA LEU A 174 1.53 4.56 -13.44
C LEU A 174 2.67 4.80 -14.45
N ALA A 175 3.72 5.50 -14.00
CA ALA A 175 4.81 5.89 -14.89
C ALA A 175 5.24 4.67 -15.72
N ARG A 176 5.08 4.76 -17.05
CA ARG A 176 5.60 3.76 -17.97
C ARG A 176 7.09 3.69 -17.71
N ALA A 177 7.51 2.63 -17.04
CA ALA A 177 8.88 2.46 -16.66
C ALA A 177 9.79 2.37 -17.91
#